data_AF-A0A7K6SSN2-F1
#
_entry.id   AF-A0A7K6SSN2-F1
#
_cell.length_a   1.000
_cell.length_b   1.000
_cell.length_c   1.000
_cell.angle_alpha   90.00
_cell.angle_beta   90.00
_cell.angle_gamma   90.00
#
_symmetry.space_group_name_H-M   'P 1'
#
loop_
_entity.id
_entity.type
_entity.pdbx_description
1 polymer ?
#
loop_
_entity_poly.entity_id
_entity_poly.type
_entity_poly.pdbx_seq_one_letter_code
_entity_poly.pdbx_strand_id
1 'polypeptide(L)'
;AAVRHFFRALRRKSAANLGHSARLVARLSGVSPAAGKAAVQQLVEGALRRQNAPVFGGFGEKNAAEDAEREGAARHVSLLEINQRFTATVNFTGGVWAVFHAGVIGRGLKSPAAGEETPEEPAQNLQIFLALLLRCCGARAPPANPPNSQYSPPIVNPDAAKAVAAALVEAVCPEAAGGGDLIWPPEEQTRATVERDLRICRRFR
;
A
#
# COMPACT_ATOMS: atom_id res chain seq x y z
N ALA A 1 9.52 11.08 10.20
CA ALA A 1 10.68 10.14 10.29
C ALA A 1 10.32 8.81 10.95
N ALA A 2 9.70 8.79 12.14
CA ALA A 2 9.39 7.57 12.89
C ALA A 2 8.49 6.57 12.14
N VAL A 3 7.41 7.04 11.50
CA VAL A 3 6.50 6.20 10.68
C VAL A 3 7.24 5.54 9.51
N ARG A 4 8.10 6.29 8.80
CA ARG A 4 8.94 5.72 7.73
C ARG A 4 9.90 4.65 8.25
N HIS A 5 10.46 4.85 9.43
CA HIS A 5 11.34 3.88 10.08
C HIS A 5 10.57 2.62 10.50
N PHE A 6 9.33 2.76 11.00
CA PHE A 6 8.45 1.65 11.32
C PHE A 6 8.22 0.75 10.10
N PHE A 7 7.76 1.30 8.96
CA PHE A 7 7.56 0.51 7.74
C PHE A 7 8.86 -0.08 7.17
N ARG A 8 9.99 0.61 7.33
CA ARG A 8 11.31 0.06 6.95
C ARG A 8 11.71 -1.12 7.85
N ALA A 9 11.45 -1.05 9.15
CA ALA A 9 11.74 -2.12 10.10
C ALA A 9 10.83 -3.34 9.85
N LEU A 10 9.56 -3.09 9.53
CA LEU A 10 8.57 -4.12 9.16
C LEU A 10 9.03 -4.89 7.91
N ARG A 11 9.43 -4.19 6.84
CA ARG A 11 9.99 -4.80 5.61
C ARG A 11 11.28 -5.59 5.83
N ARG A 12 12.11 -5.15 6.78
CA ARG A 12 13.38 -5.81 7.11
C ARG A 12 13.25 -6.90 8.18
N LYS A 13 12.03 -7.20 8.63
CA LYS A 13 11.74 -8.18 9.69
C LYS A 13 12.57 -7.94 10.96
N SER A 14 12.84 -6.67 11.28
CA SER A 14 13.74 -6.29 12.38
C SER A 14 12.95 -6.00 13.66
N ALA A 15 12.73 -7.03 14.48
CA ALA A 15 11.87 -6.96 15.68
C ALA A 15 12.28 -5.87 16.69
N ALA A 16 13.58 -5.73 16.98
CA ALA A 16 14.08 -4.72 17.93
C ALA A 16 13.79 -3.28 17.46
N ASN A 17 14.03 -3.01 16.17
CA ASN A 17 13.78 -1.71 15.54
C ASN A 17 12.28 -1.41 15.40
N LEU A 18 11.48 -2.45 15.19
CA LEU A 18 10.03 -2.35 15.11
C LEU A 18 9.43 -1.91 16.46
N GLY A 19 9.84 -2.54 17.56
CA GLY A 19 9.38 -2.16 18.90
C GLY A 19 9.82 -0.76 19.33
N HIS A 20 11.02 -0.31 18.94
CA HIS A 20 11.48 1.06 19.22
C HIS A 20 10.68 2.09 18.42
N SER A 21 10.53 1.88 17.11
CA SER A 21 9.80 2.80 16.23
C SER A 21 8.31 2.87 16.56
N ALA A 22 7.66 1.73 16.88
CA ALA A 22 6.27 1.70 17.32
C ALA A 22 6.07 2.50 18.63
N ARG A 23 6.95 2.32 19.62
CA ARG A 23 6.90 3.12 20.87
C ARG A 23 7.12 4.60 20.63
N LEU A 24 8.05 4.96 19.73
CA LEU A 24 8.31 6.35 19.37
C LEU A 24 7.09 7.00 18.72
N VAL A 25 6.46 6.32 17.74
CA VAL A 25 5.25 6.81 17.08
C VAL A 25 4.11 7.01 18.09
N ALA A 26 3.86 6.02 18.95
CA ALA A 26 2.82 6.11 19.98
C ALA A 26 3.07 7.23 21.02
N ARG A 27 4.33 7.52 21.35
CA ARG A 27 4.68 8.63 22.25
C ARG A 27 4.46 9.98 21.57
N LEU A 28 4.91 10.11 20.32
CA LEU A 28 4.78 11.35 19.56
C LEU A 28 3.32 11.66 19.20
N SER A 29 2.49 10.65 18.93
CA SER A 29 1.06 10.83 18.68
C SER A 29 0.31 11.37 19.91
N GLY A 30 0.80 11.08 21.11
CA GLY A 30 0.22 11.56 22.37
C GLY A 30 0.68 12.94 22.84
N VAL A 31 1.53 13.64 22.09
CA VAL A 31 2.04 14.97 22.47
C VAL A 31 0.96 16.05 22.29
N SER A 32 0.17 15.96 21.22
CA SER A 32 -0.92 16.89 20.92
C SER A 32 -1.97 16.21 20.04
N PRO A 33 -3.23 16.66 20.04
CA PRO A 33 -4.27 16.09 19.16
C PRO A 33 -3.90 16.21 17.67
N ALA A 34 -3.23 17.31 17.28
CA ALA A 34 -2.72 17.50 15.93
C ALA A 34 -1.63 16.48 15.57
N ALA A 35 -0.71 16.18 16.49
CA ALA A 35 0.32 15.16 16.30
C ALA A 35 -0.29 13.76 16.20
N GLY A 36 -1.33 13.47 16.99
CA GLY A 36 -2.10 12.23 16.90
C GLY A 36 -2.75 12.05 15.54
N LYS A 37 -3.48 13.06 15.07
CA LYS A 37 -4.11 13.08 13.74
C LYS A 37 -3.08 12.87 12.63
N ALA A 38 -1.97 13.61 12.66
CA ALA A 38 -0.90 13.48 11.68
C ALA A 38 -0.23 12.10 11.70
N ALA A 39 0.00 11.52 12.88
CA ALA A 39 0.59 10.19 13.02
C ALA A 39 -0.32 9.11 12.43
N VAL A 40 -1.62 9.16 12.74
CA VAL A 40 -2.64 8.25 12.21
C VAL A 40 -2.73 8.36 10.69
N GLN A 41 -2.83 9.57 10.16
CA GLN A 41 -2.87 9.80 8.71
C GLN A 41 -1.64 9.22 8.01
N GLN A 42 -0.44 9.50 8.51
CA GLN A 42 0.80 8.98 7.94
C GLN A 42 0.92 7.46 8.05
N LEU A 43 0.33 6.83 9.09
CA LEU A 43 0.26 5.38 9.23
C LEU A 43 -0.68 4.75 8.21
N VAL A 44 -1.89 5.30 8.05
CA VAL A 44 -2.89 4.81 7.09
C VAL A 44 -2.38 4.96 5.66
N GLU A 45 -1.94 6.16 5.27
CA GLU A 45 -1.32 6.41 3.96
C GLU A 45 -0.11 5.50 3.76
N GLY A 46 0.72 5.35 4.79
CA GLY A 46 1.93 4.56 4.73
C GLY A 46 1.67 3.08 4.48
N ALA A 47 0.61 2.51 5.05
CA ALA A 47 0.22 1.11 4.86
C ALA A 47 -0.33 0.85 3.45
N LEU A 48 -1.06 1.82 2.88
CA LEU A 48 -1.69 1.71 1.56
C LEU A 48 -0.74 2.03 0.39
N ARG A 49 0.45 2.59 0.65
CA ARG A 49 1.47 2.82 -0.39
C ARG A 49 1.92 1.50 -1.03
N ARG A 50 2.04 1.49 -2.36
CA ARG A 50 2.53 0.36 -3.19
C ARG A 50 3.77 -0.36 -2.64
N GLN A 51 4.69 0.36 -1.99
CA GLN A 51 5.92 -0.22 -1.45
C GLN A 51 5.75 -1.01 -0.15
N ASN A 52 4.67 -0.76 0.60
CA ASN A 52 4.41 -1.36 1.92
C ASN A 52 3.18 -2.27 1.90
N ALA A 53 2.25 -2.08 0.95
CA ALA A 53 1.04 -2.89 0.83
C ALA A 53 1.30 -4.43 0.81
N PRO A 54 2.35 -4.95 0.13
CA PRO A 54 2.65 -6.39 0.15
C PRO A 54 2.91 -6.96 1.54
N VAL A 55 3.50 -6.16 2.44
CA VAL A 55 3.84 -6.59 3.80
C VAL A 55 2.60 -6.86 4.65
N PHE A 56 1.45 -6.35 4.22
CA PHE A 56 0.14 -6.56 4.84
C PHE A 56 -0.76 -7.49 4.00
N GLY A 57 -0.22 -8.15 2.97
CA GLY A 57 -0.98 -9.03 2.07
C GLY A 57 -1.66 -8.32 0.90
N GLY A 58 -1.40 -7.03 0.68
CA GLY A 58 -1.94 -6.28 -0.44
C GLY A 58 -1.14 -6.49 -1.72
N PHE A 59 -1.83 -6.57 -2.86
CA PHE A 59 -1.16 -6.62 -4.15
C PHE A 59 -0.56 -5.24 -4.48
N GLY A 60 0.76 -5.18 -4.67
CA GLY A 60 1.38 -3.95 -5.18
C GLY A 60 0.83 -3.66 -6.57
N GLU A 61 0.04 -2.59 -6.73
CA GLU A 61 -0.49 -2.17 -8.03
C GLU A 61 0.63 -2.15 -9.07
N LYS A 62 0.57 -3.01 -10.08
CA LYS A 62 1.48 -2.95 -11.23
C LYS A 62 1.07 -1.75 -12.09
N ASN A 63 1.62 -0.57 -11.77
CA ASN A 63 1.53 0.57 -12.66
C ASN A 63 2.38 0.27 -13.89
N ALA A 64 1.73 -0.10 -14.99
CA ALA A 64 2.40 -0.34 -16.28
C ALA A 64 3.27 0.86 -16.73
N ALA A 65 2.93 2.08 -16.29
CA ALA A 65 3.70 3.30 -16.55
C ALA A 65 4.97 3.41 -15.69
N GLU A 66 4.94 3.02 -14.41
CA GLU A 66 6.13 3.03 -13.54
C GLU A 66 7.03 1.83 -13.79
N ASP A 67 6.47 0.69 -14.23
CA ASP A 67 7.26 -0.44 -14.68
C ASP A 67 8.02 -0.07 -15.97
N ALA A 68 7.46 0.80 -16.82
CA ALA A 68 8.18 1.39 -17.96
C ALA A 68 9.31 2.37 -17.55
N GLU A 69 9.10 3.20 -16.51
CA GLU A 69 10.15 4.10 -15.99
C GLU A 69 11.23 3.35 -15.19
N ARG A 70 10.86 2.36 -14.37
CA ARG A 70 11.82 1.49 -13.68
C ARG A 70 12.60 0.63 -14.66
N GLU A 71 12.03 0.22 -15.79
CA GLU A 71 12.77 -0.45 -16.87
C GLU A 71 13.68 0.51 -17.65
N GLY A 72 13.37 1.81 -17.71
CA GLY A 72 14.31 2.82 -18.22
C GLY A 72 15.54 3.02 -17.32
N ALA A 73 15.39 2.78 -16.02
CA ALA A 73 16.48 2.84 -15.04
C ALA A 73 17.11 1.47 -14.72
N ALA A 74 16.44 0.36 -15.05
CA ALA A 74 16.90 -0.99 -14.76
C ALA A 74 17.69 -1.55 -15.95
N ARG A 75 19.01 -1.56 -15.74
CA ARG A 75 20.04 -2.35 -16.44
C ARG A 75 20.48 -1.73 -17.76
N HIS A 76 21.80 -1.59 -17.91
CA HIS A 76 22.47 -1.48 -19.20
C HIS A 76 22.05 -2.66 -20.07
N VAL A 77 20.97 -2.50 -20.83
CA VAL A 77 20.55 -3.48 -21.81
C VAL A 77 21.35 -3.19 -23.07
N SER A 78 22.36 -4.02 -23.35
CA SER A 78 23.14 -3.91 -24.57
C SER A 78 22.28 -4.31 -25.75
N LEU A 79 21.89 -3.34 -26.57
CA LEU A 79 21.19 -3.60 -27.84
C LEU A 79 22.00 -4.53 -28.75
N LEU A 80 23.34 -4.48 -28.66
CA LEU A 80 24.21 -5.37 -29.41
C LEU A 80 24.04 -6.84 -28.97
N GLU A 81 23.98 -7.11 -27.67
CA GLU A 81 23.75 -8.48 -27.15
C GLU A 81 22.36 -9.00 -27.53
N ILE A 82 21.35 -8.13 -27.48
CA ILE A 82 19.99 -8.46 -27.92
C ILE A 82 20.00 -8.81 -29.41
N ASN A 83 20.57 -7.94 -30.25
CA ASN A 83 20.61 -8.15 -31.69
C ASN A 83 21.40 -9.41 -32.08
N GLN A 84 22.54 -9.69 -31.41
CA GLN A 84 23.31 -10.92 -31.65
C GLN A 84 22.48 -12.19 -31.42
N ARG A 85 21.64 -12.22 -30.38
CA ARG A 85 20.74 -13.37 -30.11
C ARG A 85 19.69 -13.53 -31.21
N PHE A 86 19.11 -12.43 -31.69
CA PHE A 86 18.13 -12.49 -32.77
C PHE A 86 18.77 -12.91 -34.09
N THR A 87 19.89 -12.31 -34.49
CA THR A 87 20.60 -12.61 -35.75
C THR A 87 21.09 -14.06 -35.82
N ALA A 88 21.51 -14.66 -34.71
CA ALA A 88 21.97 -16.06 -34.67
C ALA A 88 20.85 -17.09 -34.91
N THR A 89 19.58 -16.70 -34.74
CA THR A 89 18.42 -17.60 -34.88
C THR A 89 17.67 -17.48 -36.20
N VAL A 90 17.98 -16.48 -37.03
CA VAL A 90 17.31 -16.29 -38.32
C VAL A 90 18.08 -17.03 -39.42
N ASN A 91 17.71 -18.28 -39.68
CA ASN A 91 18.23 -19.05 -40.80
C ASN A 91 17.64 -18.53 -42.13
N PHE A 92 18.25 -17.50 -42.72
CA PHE A 92 18.00 -17.13 -44.12
C PHE A 92 18.81 -18.00 -45.06
N THR A 93 18.62 -19.32 -45.02
CA THR A 93 19.17 -20.22 -46.03
C THR A 93 18.33 -20.07 -47.31
N GLY A 94 18.58 -19.00 -48.08
CA GLY A 94 18.18 -18.96 -49.50
C GLY A 94 17.40 -17.76 -50.05
N GLY A 95 17.45 -16.54 -49.49
CA GLY A 95 17.03 -15.38 -50.30
C GLY A 95 16.57 -14.12 -49.58
N VAL A 96 16.56 -13.03 -50.38
CA VAL A 96 16.18 -11.64 -50.09
C VAL A 96 14.70 -11.51 -49.75
N TRP A 97 14.25 -12.07 -48.63
CA TRP A 97 12.84 -12.03 -48.22
C TRP A 97 12.66 -11.50 -46.81
N ALA A 98 11.59 -10.72 -46.64
CA ALA A 98 11.16 -10.14 -45.37
C ALA A 98 10.91 -11.22 -44.30
N VAL A 99 11.00 -10.82 -43.02
CA VAL A 99 10.67 -11.68 -41.88
C VAL A 99 9.20 -12.12 -41.95
N PHE A 100 8.89 -13.36 -41.56
CA PHE A 100 7.53 -13.94 -41.63
C PHE A 100 6.46 -13.18 -40.81
N HIS A 101 6.85 -12.30 -39.90
CA HIS A 101 5.95 -11.47 -39.11
C HIS A 101 6.07 -9.98 -39.47
N ALA A 102 4.98 -9.22 -39.35
CA ALA A 102 4.98 -7.77 -39.53
C ALA A 102 5.49 -6.98 -38.30
N GLY A 103 5.95 -7.68 -37.25
CA GLY A 103 6.45 -7.10 -36.01
C GLY A 103 5.92 -7.86 -34.79
N VAL A 104 6.30 -7.39 -33.59
CA VAL A 104 5.78 -7.90 -32.31
C VAL A 104 4.97 -6.79 -31.65
N ILE A 105 3.77 -7.11 -31.17
CA ILE A 105 2.99 -6.20 -30.34
C ILE A 105 3.50 -6.31 -28.90
N GLY A 106 4.07 -5.23 -28.38
CA GLY A 106 4.59 -5.17 -27.01
C GLY A 106 5.91 -5.92 -26.81
N ARG A 107 6.12 -6.45 -25.60
CA ARG A 107 7.39 -7.09 -25.17
C ARG A 107 7.33 -8.64 -25.18
N GLY A 108 6.26 -9.23 -25.68
CA GLY A 108 6.05 -10.69 -25.64
C GLY A 108 5.62 -11.21 -24.27
N LEU A 109 6.03 -12.43 -23.91
CA LEU A 109 5.64 -13.10 -22.66
C LEU A 109 6.07 -12.27 -21.44
N LYS A 110 5.09 -11.94 -20.58
CA LYS A 110 5.35 -11.21 -19.33
C LYS A 110 6.13 -12.11 -18.38
N SER A 111 7.23 -11.60 -17.83
CA SER A 111 7.98 -12.31 -16.79
C SER A 111 7.05 -12.65 -15.62
N PRO A 112 7.09 -13.89 -15.08
CA PRO A 112 6.26 -14.26 -13.95
C PRO A 112 6.54 -13.34 -12.76
N ALA A 113 5.48 -12.99 -12.03
CA ALA A 113 5.62 -12.17 -10.83
C ALA A 113 6.51 -12.90 -9.80
N ALA A 114 7.34 -12.15 -9.09
CA ALA A 114 8.16 -12.68 -8.00
C ALA A 114 7.27 -13.37 -6.95
N GLY A 115 7.82 -14.45 -6.37
CA GLY A 115 7.09 -15.52 -5.67
C GLY A 115 6.22 -15.09 -4.48
N GLU A 116 5.29 -15.99 -4.15
CA GLU A 116 4.32 -15.85 -3.06
C GLU A 116 5.02 -15.82 -1.69
N GLU A 117 4.71 -14.78 -0.89
CA GLU A 117 5.06 -14.74 0.53
C GLU A 117 4.13 -15.67 1.33
N THR A 118 4.64 -16.27 2.40
CA THR A 118 3.85 -17.16 3.27
C THR A 118 2.73 -16.40 3.98
N PRO A 119 1.48 -16.94 4.04
CA PRO A 119 0.30 -16.22 4.52
C PRO A 119 0.31 -15.84 6.02
N GLU A 120 1.19 -16.45 6.84
CA GLU A 120 1.28 -16.16 8.27
C GLU A 120 1.95 -14.81 8.59
N GLU A 121 2.89 -14.37 7.75
CA GLU A 121 3.65 -13.13 8.00
C GLU A 121 2.78 -11.86 7.85
N PRO A 122 1.93 -11.72 6.80
CA PRO A 122 1.00 -10.60 6.68
C PRO A 122 0.05 -10.43 7.86
N ALA A 123 -0.47 -11.54 8.40
CA ALA A 123 -1.41 -11.51 9.52
C ALA A 123 -0.75 -10.94 10.79
N GLN A 124 0.49 -11.36 11.08
CA GLN A 124 1.26 -10.83 12.21
C GLN A 124 1.59 -9.35 12.03
N ASN A 125 1.98 -8.93 10.82
CA ASN A 125 2.25 -7.54 10.51
C ASN A 125 1.00 -6.66 10.67
N LEU A 126 -0.17 -7.16 10.24
CA LEU A 126 -1.47 -6.51 10.45
C LEU A 126 -1.77 -6.34 11.94
N GLN A 127 -1.57 -7.38 12.76
CA GLN A 127 -1.78 -7.27 14.21
C GLN A 127 -0.87 -6.22 14.84
N ILE A 128 0.41 -6.17 14.47
CA ILE A 128 1.36 -5.16 14.97
C ILE A 128 0.91 -3.75 14.55
N PHE A 129 0.49 -3.59 13.31
CA PHE A 129 0.01 -2.32 12.77
C PHE A 129 -1.27 -1.85 13.48
N LEU A 130 -2.27 -2.72 13.63
CA LEU A 130 -3.52 -2.42 14.31
C LEU A 130 -3.28 -2.08 15.80
N ALA A 131 -2.39 -2.82 16.48
CA ALA A 131 -2.00 -2.51 17.85
C ALA A 131 -1.34 -1.13 17.96
N LEU A 132 -0.48 -0.75 17.01
CA LEU A 132 0.10 0.59 16.97
C LEU A 132 -0.95 1.67 16.72
N LEU A 133 -1.86 1.44 15.76
CA LEU A 133 -2.96 2.35 15.43
C LEU A 133 -3.85 2.60 16.66
N LEU A 134 -4.25 1.53 17.35
CA LEU A 134 -5.04 1.63 18.60
C LEU A 134 -4.30 2.42 19.68
N ARG A 135 -2.98 2.24 19.83
CA ARG A 135 -2.19 3.04 20.78
C ARG A 135 -2.11 4.52 20.40
N CYS A 136 -2.12 4.83 19.11
CA CYS A 136 -2.15 6.21 18.62
C CYS A 136 -3.53 6.85 18.79
N CYS A 137 -4.60 6.05 18.72
CA CYS A 137 -5.98 6.50 18.88
C CYS A 137 -6.51 6.45 20.32
N GLY A 138 -5.75 5.87 21.26
CA GLY A 138 -6.18 5.71 22.65
C GLY A 138 -6.35 7.04 23.37
N ALA A 139 -7.44 7.19 24.12
CA ALA A 139 -7.58 8.29 25.07
C ALA A 139 -6.55 8.11 26.20
N ARG A 140 -5.74 9.12 26.46
CA ARG A 140 -4.83 9.12 27.61
C ARG A 140 -5.70 9.23 28.87
N ALA A 141 -5.98 8.10 29.51
CA ALA A 141 -6.73 8.10 30.76
C ALA A 141 -6.02 9.02 31.77
N PRO A 142 -6.75 9.88 32.49
CA PRO A 142 -6.16 10.56 33.64
C PRO A 142 -5.67 9.50 34.64
N PRO A 143 -4.59 9.79 35.40
CA PRO A 143 -4.11 8.88 36.44
C PRO A 143 -5.11 8.87 37.60
N ALA A 144 -6.21 8.13 37.47
CA ALA A 144 -7.15 7.93 38.55
C ALA A 144 -7.89 6.58 38.40
N ASN A 145 -7.70 5.76 39.43
CA ASN A 145 -8.44 4.58 39.87
C ASN A 145 -7.88 3.18 39.53
N PRO A 146 -8.04 2.22 40.47
CA PRO A 146 -7.09 1.15 40.78
C PRO A 146 -7.21 -0.08 39.85
N PRO A 147 -6.29 -1.06 39.94
CA PRO A 147 -6.09 -2.10 38.93
C PRO A 147 -7.09 -3.25 39.08
N ASN A 148 -8.38 -3.00 38.87
CA ASN A 148 -9.41 -4.05 39.06
C ASN A 148 -10.27 -4.38 37.85
N SER A 149 -9.80 -4.09 36.64
CA SER A 149 -10.39 -4.69 35.44
C SER A 149 -9.31 -5.03 34.42
N GLN A 150 -8.87 -6.30 34.44
CA GLN A 150 -7.96 -6.87 33.44
C GLN A 150 -8.60 -6.99 32.04
N TYR A 151 -9.85 -6.54 31.87
CA TYR A 151 -10.63 -6.71 30.64
C TYR A 151 -11.38 -5.45 30.20
N SER A 152 -10.88 -4.25 30.53
CA SER A 152 -11.45 -3.04 29.93
C SER A 152 -10.93 -2.87 28.50
N PRO A 153 -11.79 -2.81 27.47
CA PRO A 153 -11.35 -2.59 26.10
C PRO A 153 -10.65 -1.23 25.98
N PRO A 154 -9.67 -1.07 25.07
CA PRO A 154 -8.99 0.19 24.88
C PRO A 154 -10.00 1.28 24.52
N ILE A 155 -10.04 2.36 25.30
CA ILE A 155 -10.90 3.51 25.02
C ILE A 155 -10.33 4.25 23.82
N VAL A 156 -11.00 4.14 22.68
CA VAL A 156 -10.63 4.83 21.43
C VAL A 156 -11.22 6.24 21.43
N ASN A 157 -10.37 7.24 21.18
CA ASN A 157 -10.83 8.62 21.01
C ASN A 157 -11.64 8.73 19.70
N PRO A 158 -12.90 9.22 19.74
CA PRO A 158 -13.74 9.35 18.55
C PRO A 158 -13.13 10.26 17.47
N ASP A 159 -12.41 11.32 17.85
CA ASP A 159 -11.75 12.21 16.89
C ASP A 159 -10.58 11.52 16.19
N ALA A 160 -9.87 10.64 16.91
CA ALA A 160 -8.81 9.83 16.33
C ALA A 160 -9.38 8.78 15.37
N ALA A 161 -10.49 8.13 15.74
CA ALA A 161 -11.20 7.22 14.84
C ALA A 161 -11.71 7.92 13.58
N LYS A 162 -12.26 9.13 13.72
CA LYS A 162 -12.67 9.98 12.59
C LYS A 162 -11.48 10.33 11.69
N ALA A 163 -10.30 10.60 12.26
CA ALA A 163 -9.08 10.83 11.50
C ALA A 163 -8.62 9.58 10.72
N VAL A 164 -8.73 8.38 11.30
CA VAL A 164 -8.49 7.11 10.57
C VAL A 164 -9.42 7.00 9.37
N ALA A 165 -10.72 7.20 9.60
CA ALA A 165 -11.75 7.08 8.56
C ALA A 165 -11.52 8.09 7.43
N ALA A 166 -11.25 9.35 7.78
CA ALA A 166 -10.94 10.40 6.79
C ALA A 166 -9.71 10.06 5.95
N ALA A 167 -8.61 9.63 6.59
CA ALA A 167 -7.39 9.24 5.88
C ALA A 167 -7.61 8.03 4.97
N LEU A 168 -8.45 7.08 5.37
CA LEU A 168 -8.80 5.92 4.54
C LEU A 168 -9.64 6.33 3.32
N VAL A 169 -10.64 7.18 3.50
CA VAL A 169 -11.48 7.69 2.40
C VAL A 169 -10.64 8.51 1.43
N GLU A 170 -9.79 9.41 1.91
CA GLU A 170 -8.84 10.17 1.08
C GLU A 170 -7.91 9.27 0.27
N ALA A 171 -7.45 8.16 0.85
CA ALA A 171 -6.55 7.23 0.17
C ALA A 171 -7.26 6.33 -0.86
N VAL A 172 -8.51 5.92 -0.60
CA VAL A 172 -9.24 4.96 -1.45
C VAL A 172 -10.08 5.66 -2.52
N CYS A 173 -10.70 6.79 -2.18
CA CYS A 173 -11.62 7.51 -3.04
C CYS A 173 -11.51 9.04 -2.82
N PRO A 174 -10.43 9.68 -3.30
CA PRO A 174 -10.18 11.11 -3.07
C PRO A 174 -11.28 12.01 -3.68
N GLU A 175 -11.95 11.57 -4.74
CA GLU A 175 -13.08 12.29 -5.36
C GLU A 175 -14.28 12.45 -4.42
N ALA A 176 -14.41 11.55 -3.42
CA ALA A 176 -15.44 11.63 -2.39
C ALA A 176 -14.95 12.36 -1.12
N ALA A 177 -13.65 12.66 -1.03
CA ALA A 177 -13.06 13.32 0.12
C ALA A 177 -13.33 14.83 0.05
N GLY A 178 -14.30 15.31 0.86
CA GLY A 178 -14.46 16.74 1.13
C GLY A 178 -15.71 17.43 0.61
N GLY A 179 -16.76 16.71 0.16
CA GLY A 179 -17.94 17.42 -0.34
C GLY A 179 -19.23 16.64 -0.57
N GLY A 180 -19.31 15.36 -0.20
CA GLY A 180 -20.58 14.63 -0.26
C GLY A 180 -21.42 14.95 0.96
N ASP A 181 -22.71 15.26 0.75
CA ASP A 181 -23.70 15.19 1.82
C ASP A 181 -23.65 13.76 2.43
N LEU A 182 -23.77 13.64 3.75
CA LEU A 182 -23.81 12.30 4.40
C LEU A 182 -25.12 11.56 4.11
N ILE A 183 -26.03 12.19 3.39
CA ILE A 183 -27.28 11.61 2.93
C ILE A 183 -26.98 10.61 1.82
N TRP A 184 -27.41 9.36 2.05
CA TRP A 184 -27.28 8.31 1.04
C TRP A 184 -28.15 8.66 -0.18
N PRO A 185 -27.60 8.62 -1.40
CA PRO A 185 -28.35 8.98 -2.59
C PRO A 185 -29.41 7.93 -2.93
N PRO A 186 -30.44 8.29 -3.71
CA PRO A 186 -31.40 7.32 -4.25
C PRO A 186 -30.70 6.32 -5.19
N GLU A 187 -31.34 5.17 -5.38
CA GLU A 187 -30.74 4.03 -6.12
C GLU A 187 -30.36 4.39 -7.56
N GLU A 188 -31.12 5.25 -8.24
CA GLU A 188 -30.87 5.66 -9.61
C GLU A 188 -29.52 6.36 -9.78
N GLN A 189 -29.04 7.08 -8.76
CA GLN A 189 -27.77 7.80 -8.82
C GLN A 189 -26.55 6.87 -8.79
N THR A 190 -26.70 5.63 -8.31
CA THR A 190 -25.61 4.63 -8.34
C THR A 190 -25.16 4.31 -9.76
N ARG A 191 -26.06 4.42 -10.75
CA ARG A 191 -25.75 4.20 -12.17
C ARG A 191 -24.77 5.22 -12.74
N ALA A 192 -24.71 6.41 -12.14
CA ALA A 192 -23.78 7.47 -12.55
C ALA A 192 -22.38 7.31 -11.94
N THR A 193 -22.21 6.46 -10.91
CA THR A 193 -20.92 6.32 -10.20
C THR A 193 -20.26 4.95 -10.35
N VAL A 194 -20.74 4.11 -11.27
CA VAL A 194 -20.29 2.72 -11.44
C VAL A 194 -18.77 2.60 -11.57
N GLU A 195 -18.11 3.48 -12.34
CA GLU A 195 -16.66 3.42 -12.49
C GLU A 195 -15.93 3.68 -11.15
N ARG A 196 -16.37 4.67 -10.39
CA ARG A 196 -15.84 4.98 -9.05
C ARG A 196 -16.05 3.79 -8.12
N ASP A 197 -17.25 3.22 -8.12
CA ASP A 197 -17.60 2.09 -7.25
C ASP A 197 -16.77 0.84 -7.60
N LEU A 198 -16.52 0.58 -8.89
CA LEU A 198 -15.63 -0.50 -9.35
C LEU A 198 -14.16 -0.25 -8.98
N ARG A 199 -13.68 1.00 -9.07
CA ARG A 199 -12.32 1.37 -8.62
C ARG A 199 -12.16 1.14 -7.12
N ILE A 200 -13.16 1.52 -6.31
CA ILE A 200 -13.20 1.23 -4.87
C ILE A 200 -13.19 -0.28 -4.64
N CYS A 201 -14.07 -1.04 -5.29
CA CYS A 201 -14.14 -2.50 -5.17
C CYS A 201 -12.79 -3.16 -5.49
N ARG A 202 -12.10 -2.69 -6.53
CA ARG A 202 -10.78 -3.19 -6.92
C ARG A 202 -9.69 -2.90 -5.88
N ARG A 203 -9.82 -1.85 -5.08
CA ARG A 203 -8.88 -1.56 -3.98
C ARG A 203 -9.07 -2.49 -2.78
N PHE A 204 -10.27 -3.04 -2.62
CA PHE A 204 -10.63 -3.94 -1.51
C PHE A 204 -10.55 -5.44 -1.85
N ARG A 205 -10.31 -5.78 -3.13
CA ARG A 205 -10.12 -7.15 -3.62
C ARG A 205 -8.66 -7.41 -3.95
#